data_AF-A0A8J6ELT3-F1
#
_entry.id   AF-A0A8J6ELT3-F1
#
_cell.length_a   1.000
_cell.length_b   1.000
_cell.length_c   1.000
_cell.angle_alpha   90.00
_cell.angle_beta   90.00
_cell.angle_gamma   90.00
#
_symmetry.space_group_name_H-M   'P 1'
#
loop_
_entity.id
_entity.type
_entity.pdbx_description
1 polymer ?
#
loop_
_entity_poly.entity_id
_entity_poly.type
_entity_poly.pdbx_seq_one_letter_code
_entity_poly.pdbx_strand_id
1 'polypeptide(L)'
;MAHPPDVYSDNTLQEWLDAVLHSSKGIKLDFKSINAVGPSLDILLAKSSKTPINRPVWLNADIMAGPNVYHDLGVNATRFLKLIQDRFPNITISPGWVTLYLPSVISNRTYSREMVERMYNLVKDLPQRITFPARAVLTRSAWENFYWLLRQSDRYSLTLWQGSSDPLKLDDLLFIRDSSRPEEIYYDIYDPLLSEFKQIALNPNRKKLFYSGGRLQMYFHPEDDDGISVKWFDAEGNVSTIQNLLASNSGMLTLQVEVQSKGSLTPMVSIAKSSAAYPLEDLVKLITGSNNPWGIFLQPTDHVALNETLHVLKRLNDQNLLYLPVWIGMDVSYESFSTPGYIHGEDFIGSINAIFSAVTIAPGWPKERLDMGYTELMVQDMLQLCKGVMQEVSFQLQAVALGKTWLNTLDLMKASPMYTLTVEHTNEQATFMDGYHGLMAIRDCMERGVYYKLPPDYRHSFPTIYST
;
A
#
# COMPACT_ATOMS: atom_id res chain seq x y z
N MET A 1 19.24 -18.34 26.69
CA MET A 1 19.93 -17.42 25.74
C MET A 1 20.35 -18.19 24.48
N ALA A 2 19.38 -18.81 23.80
CA ALA A 2 19.38 -19.28 22.39
C ALA A 2 18.11 -20.13 22.20
N HIS A 3 17.53 -20.13 21.00
CA HIS A 3 16.53 -21.15 20.63
C HIS A 3 17.27 -22.45 20.32
N PRO A 4 16.86 -23.60 20.87
CA PRO A 4 16.63 -23.95 22.29
C PRO A 4 17.96 -24.16 23.08
N PRO A 5 17.94 -24.24 24.44
CA PRO A 5 16.77 -24.35 25.30
C PRO A 5 16.06 -23.01 25.51
N ASP A 6 14.73 -23.03 25.46
CA ASP A 6 13.87 -21.84 25.49
C ASP A 6 13.87 -21.11 26.85
N VAL A 7 14.37 -21.74 27.93
CA VAL A 7 14.27 -21.22 29.31
C VAL A 7 15.60 -21.14 30.06
N TYR A 8 16.59 -21.97 29.71
CA TYR A 8 17.86 -22.07 30.43
C TYR A 8 19.05 -22.00 29.47
N SER A 9 20.14 -21.36 29.91
CA SER A 9 21.40 -21.30 29.16
C SER A 9 22.55 -21.10 30.11
N ASP A 10 23.68 -21.73 29.80
CA ASP A 10 24.91 -21.62 30.56
C ASP A 10 25.65 -20.28 30.34
N ASN A 11 25.20 -19.47 29.37
CA ASN A 11 25.79 -18.17 29.06
C ASN A 11 24.98 -17.03 29.67
N THR A 12 25.66 -16.11 30.36
CA THR A 12 25.07 -14.84 30.78
C THR A 12 24.95 -13.86 29.60
N LEU A 13 24.07 -12.85 29.74
CA LEU A 13 23.99 -11.76 28.76
C LEU A 13 25.31 -11.00 28.61
N GLN A 14 26.05 -10.83 29.71
CA GLN A 14 27.32 -10.13 29.68
C GLN A 14 28.37 -10.89 28.86
N GLU A 15 28.55 -12.19 29.11
CA GLU A 15 29.49 -13.03 28.34
C GLU A 15 29.11 -13.09 26.86
N TRP A 16 27.82 -13.19 26.56
CA TRP A 16 27.34 -13.18 25.18
C TRP A 16 27.60 -11.82 24.49
N LEU A 17 27.35 -10.70 25.16
CA LEU A 17 27.67 -9.37 24.64
C LEU A 17 29.17 -9.21 24.41
N ASP A 18 30.00 -9.69 25.33
CA ASP A 18 31.46 -9.69 25.18
C ASP A 18 31.87 -10.43 23.92
N ALA A 19 31.32 -11.63 23.67
CA ALA A 19 31.61 -12.37 22.45
C ALA A 19 31.09 -11.67 21.18
N VAL A 20 29.84 -11.21 21.16
CA VAL A 20 29.22 -10.60 19.98
C VAL A 20 29.91 -9.31 19.58
N LEU A 21 30.37 -8.50 20.55
CA LEU A 21 31.06 -7.24 20.30
C LEU A 21 32.38 -7.43 19.52
N HIS A 22 32.97 -8.62 19.49
CA HIS A 22 34.13 -8.95 18.65
C HIS A 22 33.76 -9.30 17.19
N SER A 23 32.47 -9.40 16.86
CA SER A 23 31.98 -9.67 15.49
C SER A 23 31.45 -8.41 14.79
N SER A 24 31.04 -8.54 13.52
CA SER A 24 30.32 -7.50 12.76
C SER A 24 28.80 -7.61 12.83
N LYS A 25 28.25 -8.51 13.67
CA LYS A 25 26.81 -8.79 13.74
C LYS A 25 26.06 -7.73 14.53
N GLY A 26 24.87 -7.36 14.07
CA GLY A 26 23.90 -6.62 14.88
C GLY A 26 23.41 -7.44 16.08
N ILE A 27 22.83 -6.77 17.07
CA ILE A 27 22.33 -7.39 18.30
C ILE A 27 20.79 -7.35 18.26
N LYS A 28 20.13 -8.47 18.52
CA LYS A 28 18.68 -8.54 18.76
C LYS A 28 18.45 -9.27 20.07
N LEU A 29 17.91 -8.58 21.07
CA LEU A 29 17.53 -9.17 22.36
C LEU A 29 16.05 -9.52 22.31
N ASP A 30 15.73 -10.82 22.37
CA ASP A 30 14.36 -11.32 22.34
C ASP A 30 13.86 -11.66 23.75
N PHE A 31 12.94 -10.84 24.26
CA PHE A 31 12.41 -10.97 25.61
C PHE A 31 11.15 -11.82 25.65
N LYS A 32 11.20 -12.90 26.43
CA LYS A 32 10.04 -13.75 26.74
C LYS A 32 9.37 -13.44 28.08
N SER A 33 9.99 -12.59 28.91
CA SER A 33 9.48 -12.17 30.21
C SER A 33 9.79 -10.71 30.50
N ILE A 34 8.79 -9.97 30.98
CA ILE A 34 8.96 -8.56 31.38
C ILE A 34 9.98 -8.37 32.51
N ASN A 35 10.20 -9.39 33.35
CA ASN A 35 11.15 -9.32 34.47
C ASN A 35 12.60 -9.34 34.00
N ALA A 36 12.87 -9.84 32.78
CA ALA A 36 14.22 -9.85 32.21
C ALA A 36 14.60 -8.51 31.54
N VAL A 37 13.62 -7.67 31.21
CA VAL A 37 13.84 -6.44 30.43
C VAL A 37 14.72 -5.46 31.20
N GLY A 38 14.30 -5.03 32.40
CA GLY A 38 15.04 -4.07 33.21
C GLY A 38 16.51 -4.46 33.46
N PRO A 39 16.78 -5.64 34.05
CA PRO A 39 18.15 -6.12 34.28
C PRO A 39 18.99 -6.21 33.00
N SER A 40 18.40 -6.62 31.88
CA SER A 40 19.12 -6.69 30.61
C SER A 40 19.49 -5.32 30.06
N LEU A 41 18.61 -4.33 30.21
CA LEU A 41 18.92 -2.94 29.86
C LEU A 41 20.01 -2.37 30.78
N ASP A 42 19.99 -2.67 32.07
CA ASP A 42 21.04 -2.22 33.00
C ASP A 42 22.42 -2.81 32.60
N ILE A 43 22.48 -4.08 32.19
CA ILE A 43 23.69 -4.72 31.64
C ILE A 43 24.13 -4.03 30.35
N LEU A 44 23.20 -3.77 29.42
CA LEU A 44 23.50 -3.10 28.16
C LEU A 44 24.03 -1.67 28.38
N LEU A 45 23.47 -0.93 29.34
CA LEU A 45 23.94 0.42 29.72
C LEU A 45 25.35 0.37 30.28
N ALA A 46 25.59 -0.53 31.24
CA ALA A 46 26.90 -0.72 31.83
C ALA A 46 27.95 -1.10 30.77
N LYS A 47 27.56 -1.91 29.78
CA LYS A 47 28.45 -2.27 28.67
C LYS A 47 28.72 -1.10 27.74
N SER A 48 27.68 -0.38 27.31
CA SER A 48 27.81 0.79 26.43
C SER A 48 28.66 1.93 27.01
N SER A 49 28.65 2.07 28.35
CA SER A 49 29.46 3.05 29.07
C SER A 49 30.95 2.70 29.09
N LYS A 50 31.30 1.41 28.99
CA LYS A 50 32.69 0.92 29.00
C LYS A 50 33.26 0.74 27.59
N THR A 51 32.41 0.34 26.65
CA THR A 51 32.81 0.05 25.27
C THR A 51 31.69 0.52 24.34
N PRO A 52 31.97 1.44 23.39
CA PRO A 52 30.96 1.90 22.45
C PRO A 52 30.34 0.73 21.68
N ILE A 53 29.01 0.60 21.73
CA ILE A 53 28.27 -0.37 20.94
C ILE A 53 28.07 0.23 19.54
N ASN A 54 29.00 -0.07 18.63
CA ASN A 54 29.08 0.51 17.29
C ASN A 54 28.26 -0.23 16.23
N ARG A 55 27.10 -0.77 16.60
CA ARG A 55 26.26 -1.62 15.74
C ARG A 55 24.78 -1.50 16.12
N PRO A 56 23.85 -1.85 15.22
CA PRO A 56 22.43 -1.83 15.54
C PRO A 56 22.10 -2.78 16.69
N VAL A 57 21.26 -2.31 17.60
CA VAL A 57 20.68 -3.09 18.69
C VAL A 57 19.17 -3.01 18.60
N TRP A 58 18.50 -4.16 18.57
CA TRP A 58 17.05 -4.30 18.51
C TRP A 58 16.53 -4.92 19.80
N LEU A 59 15.48 -4.35 20.36
CA LEU A 59 14.79 -4.90 21.52
C LEU A 59 13.46 -5.51 21.08
N ASN A 60 13.43 -6.84 21.01
CA ASN A 60 12.31 -7.62 20.50
C ASN A 60 11.48 -8.20 21.64
N ALA A 61 10.16 -8.12 21.53
CA ALA A 61 9.26 -8.83 22.44
C ALA A 61 7.89 -9.01 21.78
N ASP A 62 7.26 -10.16 22.03
CA ASP A 62 5.86 -10.37 21.65
C ASP A 62 4.96 -9.75 22.73
N ILE A 63 4.41 -8.58 22.43
CA ILE A 63 3.68 -7.74 23.40
C ILE A 63 2.19 -7.65 23.14
N MET A 64 1.71 -8.27 22.04
CA MET A 64 0.31 -8.30 21.64
C MET A 64 -0.15 -9.71 21.28
N ALA A 65 -1.44 -10.01 21.43
CA ALA A 65 -2.02 -11.25 20.92
C ALA A 65 -2.26 -11.13 19.41
N GLY A 66 -1.74 -12.09 18.65
CA GLY A 66 -1.93 -12.20 17.21
C GLY A 66 -2.93 -13.30 16.84
N PRO A 67 -2.86 -13.79 15.59
CA PRO A 67 -3.78 -14.80 15.10
C PRO A 67 -3.78 -16.08 15.95
N ASN A 68 -4.99 -16.58 16.22
CA ASN A 68 -5.26 -17.82 16.96
C ASN A 68 -4.78 -17.86 18.42
N VAL A 69 -4.48 -16.70 19.03
CA VAL A 69 -4.02 -16.62 20.43
C VAL A 69 -5.11 -16.04 21.34
N TYR A 70 -5.38 -16.73 22.45
CA TYR A 70 -6.43 -16.38 23.42
C TYR A 70 -5.97 -16.44 24.89
N HIS A 71 -4.66 -16.51 25.12
CA HIS A 71 -4.07 -16.62 26.47
C HIS A 71 -3.27 -15.37 26.83
N ASP A 72 -2.92 -15.26 28.12
CA ASP A 72 -2.16 -14.14 28.65
C ASP A 72 -0.75 -14.06 28.07
N LEU A 73 -0.29 -12.83 27.83
CA LEU A 73 1.01 -12.54 27.23
C LEU A 73 2.11 -12.50 28.29
N GLY A 74 3.28 -13.07 27.99
CA GLY A 74 4.44 -13.08 28.90
C GLY A 74 5.12 -11.72 29.08
N VAL A 75 4.85 -10.75 28.20
CA VAL A 75 5.42 -9.40 28.24
C VAL A 75 4.32 -8.36 28.18
N ASN A 76 4.24 -7.52 29.21
CA ASN A 76 3.31 -6.40 29.26
C ASN A 76 3.79 -5.25 28.35
N ALA A 77 3.00 -4.87 27.34
CA ALA A 77 3.32 -3.84 26.36
C ALA A 77 3.71 -2.50 27.00
N THR A 78 2.87 -1.95 27.88
CA THR A 78 3.09 -0.64 28.52
C THR A 78 4.38 -0.62 29.32
N ARG A 79 4.65 -1.66 30.12
CA ARG A 79 5.87 -1.74 30.92
C ARG A 79 7.11 -1.93 30.05
N PHE A 80 7.02 -2.73 28.99
CA PHE A 80 8.13 -2.93 28.04
C PHE A 80 8.52 -1.63 27.36
N LEU A 81 7.55 -0.95 26.74
CA LEU A 81 7.80 0.31 26.03
C LEU A 81 8.29 1.40 26.97
N LYS A 82 7.71 1.52 28.18
CA LYS A 82 8.16 2.49 29.19
C LYS A 82 9.61 2.27 29.61
N LEU A 83 10.00 1.03 29.91
CA LEU A 83 11.38 0.71 30.28
C LEU A 83 12.37 1.10 29.17
N ILE A 84 12.00 0.92 27.91
CA ILE A 84 12.83 1.33 26.77
C ILE A 84 12.93 2.84 26.69
N GLN A 85 11.82 3.58 26.79
CA GLN A 85 11.87 5.06 26.79
C GLN A 85 12.75 5.61 27.91
N ASP A 86 12.61 5.05 29.12
CA ASP A 86 13.30 5.53 30.31
C ASP A 86 14.82 5.25 30.30
N ARG A 87 15.26 4.20 29.58
CA ARG A 87 16.64 3.68 29.67
C ARG A 87 17.41 3.73 28.34
N PHE A 88 16.74 3.56 27.21
CA PHE A 88 17.34 3.46 25.87
C PHE A 88 16.45 4.11 24.80
N PRO A 89 16.32 5.45 24.80
CA PRO A 89 15.47 6.14 23.85
C PRO A 89 15.98 6.04 22.40
N ASN A 90 17.29 5.86 22.20
CA ASN A 90 17.92 5.79 20.87
C ASN A 90 18.17 4.34 20.43
N ILE A 91 17.10 3.58 20.22
CA ILE A 91 17.15 2.15 19.90
C ILE A 91 16.11 1.78 18.83
N THR A 92 16.26 0.64 18.16
CA THR A 92 15.17 0.06 17.36
C THR A 92 14.32 -0.85 18.25
N ILE A 93 13.01 -0.63 18.25
CA ILE A 93 12.06 -1.48 18.97
C ILE A 93 11.49 -2.49 17.97
N SER A 94 11.36 -3.76 18.37
CA SER A 94 10.75 -4.81 17.56
C SER A 94 9.56 -5.44 18.30
N PRO A 95 8.40 -4.75 18.33
CA PRO A 95 7.22 -5.20 19.04
C PRO A 95 6.41 -6.18 18.19
N GLY A 96 6.31 -7.41 18.66
CA GLY A 96 5.67 -8.53 17.97
C GLY A 96 4.31 -8.94 18.52
N TRP A 97 3.73 -9.91 17.83
CA TRP A 97 2.54 -10.62 18.27
C TRP A 97 2.91 -12.05 18.67
N VAL A 98 2.37 -12.52 19.78
CA VAL A 98 2.31 -13.95 20.04
C VAL A 98 1.36 -14.54 18.99
N THR A 99 1.84 -15.51 18.22
CA THR A 99 1.05 -16.11 17.13
C THR A 99 1.04 -17.61 17.20
N LEU A 100 -0.08 -18.19 16.78
CA LEU A 100 -0.21 -19.63 16.58
C LEU A 100 -0.63 -19.88 15.13
N TYR A 101 0.25 -20.51 14.35
CA TYR A 101 -0.14 -21.06 13.06
C TYR A 101 -0.98 -22.31 13.26
N LEU A 102 -2.11 -22.35 12.59
CA LEU A 102 -2.96 -23.53 12.47
C LEU A 102 -3.12 -23.81 10.97
N PRO A 103 -2.99 -25.08 10.53
CA PRO A 103 -3.29 -25.46 9.15
C PRO A 103 -4.67 -24.97 8.70
N SER A 104 -4.82 -24.68 7.42
CA SER A 104 -6.06 -24.13 6.82
C SER A 104 -7.30 -24.99 7.05
N VAL A 105 -7.11 -26.32 7.16
CA VAL A 105 -8.17 -27.28 7.54
C VAL A 105 -8.70 -27.06 8.96
N ILE A 106 -7.95 -26.39 9.83
CA ILE A 106 -8.33 -26.06 11.21
C ILE A 106 -8.76 -24.59 11.32
N SER A 107 -7.98 -23.66 10.77
CA SER A 107 -8.27 -22.22 10.82
C SER A 107 -7.60 -21.50 9.67
N ASN A 108 -8.35 -20.61 9.01
CA ASN A 108 -7.83 -19.69 7.99
C ASN A 108 -7.59 -18.28 8.56
N ARG A 109 -7.57 -18.12 9.88
CA ARG A 109 -7.39 -16.80 10.50
C ARG A 109 -5.96 -16.29 10.29
N THR A 110 -5.87 -15.02 9.95
CA THR A 110 -4.64 -14.25 9.82
C THR A 110 -4.71 -12.96 10.64
N TYR A 111 -3.72 -12.08 10.53
CA TYR A 111 -3.72 -10.77 11.18
C TYR A 111 -4.92 -9.95 10.68
N SER A 112 -5.79 -9.55 11.59
CA SER A 112 -6.90 -8.66 11.27
C SER A 112 -6.46 -7.20 11.30
N ARG A 113 -7.26 -6.34 10.66
CA ARG A 113 -7.16 -4.87 10.77
C ARG A 113 -7.01 -4.42 12.21
N GLU A 114 -7.91 -4.90 13.09
CA GLU A 114 -7.91 -4.55 14.50
C GLU A 114 -6.59 -4.92 15.21
N MET A 115 -6.02 -6.09 14.92
CA MET A 115 -4.73 -6.50 15.51
C MET A 115 -3.60 -5.55 15.13
N VAL A 116 -3.59 -5.11 13.87
CA VAL A 116 -2.57 -4.20 13.33
C VAL A 116 -2.77 -2.77 13.83
N GLU A 117 -4.02 -2.26 13.85
CA GLU A 117 -4.35 -0.94 14.38
C GLU A 117 -4.05 -0.81 15.87
N ARG A 118 -4.31 -1.86 16.67
CA ARG A 118 -3.94 -1.84 18.10
C ARG A 118 -2.42 -1.74 18.27
N MET A 119 -1.63 -2.46 17.47
CA MET A 119 -0.17 -2.34 17.50
C MET A 119 0.28 -0.95 17.07
N TYR A 120 -0.28 -0.40 15.98
CA TYR A 120 0.00 0.95 15.53
C TYR A 120 -0.27 1.99 16.64
N ASN A 121 -1.42 1.92 17.29
CA ASN A 121 -1.78 2.86 18.36
C ASN A 121 -0.85 2.81 19.57
N LEU A 122 -0.17 1.68 19.82
CA LEU A 122 0.83 1.58 20.88
C LEU A 122 2.15 2.27 20.54
N VAL A 123 2.49 2.37 19.25
CA VAL A 123 3.84 2.78 18.81
C VAL A 123 3.91 4.07 18.00
N LYS A 124 2.76 4.60 17.54
CA LYS A 124 2.71 5.78 16.66
C LYS A 124 3.42 7.02 17.19
N ASP A 125 3.31 7.26 18.50
CA ASP A 125 3.88 8.43 19.15
C ASP A 125 5.32 8.20 19.64
N LEU A 126 5.87 7.00 19.46
CA LEU A 126 7.25 6.69 19.84
C LEU A 126 8.22 7.27 18.79
N PRO A 127 9.34 7.89 19.20
CA PRO A 127 10.31 8.45 18.24
C PRO A 127 11.22 7.40 17.57
N GLN A 128 11.30 6.19 18.13
CA GLN A 128 12.21 5.13 17.67
C GLN A 128 11.88 4.59 16.28
N ARG A 129 12.85 3.96 15.62
CA ARG A 129 12.56 3.06 14.50
C ARG A 129 11.84 1.82 15.03
N ILE A 130 10.82 1.36 14.32
CA ILE A 130 9.99 0.21 14.71
C ILE A 130 10.06 -0.84 13.62
N THR A 131 10.40 -2.08 13.98
CA THR A 131 10.36 -3.22 13.06
C THR A 131 9.40 -4.28 13.58
N PHE A 132 8.26 -4.47 12.94
CA PHE A 132 7.21 -5.38 13.41
C PHE A 132 7.53 -6.82 12.98
N PRO A 133 7.87 -7.73 13.91
CA PRO A 133 8.09 -9.12 13.57
C PRO A 133 6.74 -9.80 13.29
N ALA A 134 6.54 -10.18 12.04
CA ALA A 134 5.33 -10.83 11.57
C ALA A 134 5.66 -12.24 11.07
N ARG A 135 4.88 -13.23 11.52
CA ARG A 135 4.98 -14.61 11.05
C ARG A 135 4.68 -14.66 9.54
N ALA A 136 5.67 -15.03 8.74
CA ALA A 136 5.67 -14.87 7.29
C ALA A 136 4.50 -15.59 6.61
N VAL A 137 4.17 -16.81 7.04
CA VAL A 137 3.10 -17.65 6.44
C VAL A 137 1.70 -17.03 6.54
N LEU A 138 1.51 -16.09 7.47
CA LEU A 138 0.24 -15.38 7.67
C LEU A 138 0.23 -14.00 6.99
N THR A 139 1.37 -13.51 6.50
CA THR A 139 1.50 -12.09 6.14
C THR A 139 0.83 -11.77 4.80
N ARG A 140 0.92 -12.65 3.79
CA ARG A 140 0.31 -12.40 2.46
C ARG A 140 -1.21 -12.20 2.54
N SER A 141 -1.91 -13.02 3.31
CA SER A 141 -3.37 -12.94 3.44
C SER A 141 -3.84 -11.70 4.22
N ALA A 142 -2.96 -11.09 5.01
CA ALA A 142 -3.21 -9.87 5.76
C ALA A 142 -2.49 -8.65 5.15
N TRP A 143 -2.02 -8.75 3.91
CA TRP A 143 -1.09 -7.77 3.36
C TRP A 143 -1.65 -6.36 3.32
N GLU A 144 -2.95 -6.18 3.05
CA GLU A 144 -3.61 -4.87 3.10
C GLU A 144 -3.37 -4.13 4.43
N ASN A 145 -3.40 -4.85 5.56
CA ASN A 145 -3.24 -4.27 6.89
C ASN A 145 -1.77 -3.89 7.13
N PHE A 146 -0.84 -4.74 6.70
CA PHE A 146 0.60 -4.48 6.82
C PHE A 146 1.07 -3.39 5.85
N TYR A 147 0.51 -3.35 4.65
CA TYR A 147 0.74 -2.30 3.68
C TYR A 147 0.34 -0.95 4.28
N TRP A 148 -0.90 -0.84 4.78
CA TRP A 148 -1.36 0.36 5.49
C TRP A 148 -0.42 0.74 6.64
N LEU A 149 -0.02 -0.23 7.48
CA LEU A 149 0.89 0.01 8.60
C LEU A 149 2.21 0.62 8.13
N LEU A 150 2.85 0.03 7.12
CA LEU A 150 4.12 0.50 6.56
C LEU A 150 4.03 1.89 5.93
N ARG A 151 2.83 2.38 5.58
CA ARG A 151 2.63 3.73 5.05
C ARG A 151 2.42 4.79 6.13
N GLN A 152 2.16 4.40 7.38
CA GLN A 152 1.93 5.38 8.45
C GLN A 152 3.21 6.13 8.88
N SER A 153 4.40 5.56 8.66
CA SER A 153 5.67 6.22 8.95
C SER A 153 6.83 5.55 8.22
N ASP A 154 7.80 6.33 7.76
CA ASP A 154 9.11 5.90 7.23
C ASP A 154 10.00 5.22 8.29
N ARG A 155 9.63 5.31 9.57
CA ARG A 155 10.30 4.62 10.68
C ARG A 155 9.92 3.15 10.77
N TYR A 156 8.91 2.72 10.02
CA TYR A 156 8.31 1.40 10.14
C TYR A 156 8.87 0.43 9.10
N SER A 157 9.20 -0.78 9.57
CA SER A 157 9.59 -1.92 8.75
C SER A 157 8.92 -3.19 9.27
N LEU A 158 8.95 -4.27 8.49
CA LEU A 158 8.55 -5.61 8.94
C LEU A 158 9.78 -6.51 9.07
N THR A 159 9.74 -7.42 10.04
CA THR A 159 10.65 -8.58 10.08
C THR A 159 9.82 -9.84 9.86
N LEU A 160 9.92 -10.43 8.69
CA LEU A 160 9.22 -11.68 8.38
C LEU A 160 9.97 -12.84 9.02
N TRP A 161 9.33 -13.57 9.92
CA TRP A 161 9.93 -14.74 10.57
C TRP A 161 9.19 -16.02 10.24
N GLN A 162 9.91 -17.14 10.22
CA GLN A 162 9.38 -18.47 9.90
C GLN A 162 9.42 -19.39 11.13
N GLY A 163 8.31 -20.06 11.44
CA GLY A 163 8.30 -21.19 12.36
C GLY A 163 8.80 -22.47 11.71
N SER A 164 9.40 -23.38 12.48
CA SER A 164 10.03 -24.61 11.98
C SER A 164 9.12 -25.53 11.14
N SER A 165 7.80 -25.47 11.36
CA SER A 165 6.79 -26.26 10.65
C SER A 165 5.89 -25.43 9.73
N ASP A 166 6.22 -24.15 9.50
CA ASP A 166 5.40 -23.28 8.67
C ASP A 166 5.51 -23.69 7.19
N PRO A 167 4.38 -23.91 6.48
CA PRO A 167 4.37 -24.20 5.05
C PRO A 167 4.48 -22.90 4.23
N LEU A 168 5.50 -22.10 4.51
CA LEU A 168 5.77 -20.84 3.84
C LEU A 168 6.16 -21.10 2.38
N LYS A 169 5.53 -20.38 1.44
CA LYS A 169 5.82 -20.51 0.01
C LYS A 169 6.74 -19.39 -0.47
N LEU A 170 7.55 -19.71 -1.48
CA LEU A 170 8.38 -18.74 -2.19
C LEU A 170 7.54 -17.56 -2.74
N ASP A 171 6.39 -17.85 -3.35
CA ASP A 171 5.49 -16.83 -3.92
C ASP A 171 4.97 -15.85 -2.86
N ASP A 172 4.82 -16.27 -1.60
CA ASP A 172 4.41 -15.38 -0.52
C ASP A 172 5.50 -14.33 -0.23
N LEU A 173 6.76 -14.75 -0.22
CA LEU A 173 7.90 -13.86 -0.02
C LEU A 173 8.10 -12.93 -1.23
N LEU A 174 7.96 -13.45 -2.45
CA LEU A 174 8.06 -12.65 -3.68
C LEU A 174 6.95 -11.61 -3.76
N PHE A 175 5.72 -11.96 -3.39
CA PHE A 175 4.61 -11.02 -3.34
C PHE A 175 4.87 -9.86 -2.37
N ILE A 176 5.32 -10.17 -1.16
CA ILE A 176 5.68 -9.14 -0.18
C ILE A 176 6.83 -8.28 -0.70
N ARG A 177 7.87 -8.91 -1.27
CA ARG A 177 9.03 -8.23 -1.84
C ARG A 177 8.68 -7.26 -2.96
N ASP A 178 7.76 -7.65 -3.83
CA ASP A 178 7.31 -6.83 -4.95
C ASP A 178 6.37 -5.70 -4.51
N SER A 179 5.73 -5.86 -3.37
CA SER A 179 4.74 -4.93 -2.84
C SER A 179 5.30 -3.99 -1.77
N SER A 180 6.61 -4.01 -1.53
CA SER A 180 7.31 -3.25 -0.48
C SER A 180 8.63 -2.66 -1.00
N ARG A 181 9.18 -1.66 -0.29
CA ARG A 181 10.55 -1.21 -0.59
C ARG A 181 11.57 -2.17 0.04
N PRO A 182 12.74 -2.36 -0.60
CA PRO A 182 13.78 -3.26 -0.08
C PRO A 182 14.17 -3.02 1.38
N GLU A 183 14.22 -1.76 1.79
CA GLU A 183 14.60 -1.31 3.13
C GLU A 183 13.50 -1.51 4.18
N GLU A 184 12.27 -1.81 3.77
CA GLU A 184 11.12 -1.97 4.66
C GLU A 184 10.97 -3.40 5.18
N ILE A 185 11.62 -4.40 4.57
CA ILE A 185 11.42 -5.82 4.89
C ILE A 185 12.74 -6.49 5.26
N TYR A 186 12.78 -7.05 6.47
CA TYR A 186 13.82 -7.97 6.93
C TYR A 186 13.31 -9.41 6.90
N TYR A 187 14.21 -10.37 6.63
CA TYR A 187 13.87 -11.78 6.46
C TYR A 187 14.63 -12.64 7.49
N ASP A 188 13.88 -13.25 8.40
CA ASP A 188 14.33 -14.24 9.39
C ASP A 188 13.74 -15.61 9.01
N ILE A 189 14.22 -16.13 7.87
CA ILE A 189 13.68 -17.29 7.15
C ILE A 189 14.78 -18.35 7.03
N TYR A 190 14.43 -19.62 7.19
CA TYR A 190 15.39 -20.72 7.13
C TYR A 190 15.80 -21.08 5.69
N ASP A 191 17.02 -21.59 5.53
CA ASP A 191 17.43 -22.26 4.30
C ASP A 191 16.74 -23.63 4.16
N PRO A 192 16.50 -24.12 2.92
CA PRO A 192 16.97 -23.58 1.64
C PRO A 192 16.09 -22.47 1.03
N LEU A 193 14.90 -22.21 1.59
CA LEU A 193 13.92 -21.29 1.00
C LEU A 193 14.46 -19.85 0.87
N LEU A 194 15.20 -19.35 1.87
CA LEU A 194 15.78 -18.01 1.83
C LEU A 194 16.77 -17.84 0.66
N SER A 195 17.60 -18.85 0.41
CA SER A 195 18.57 -18.83 -0.71
C SER A 195 17.87 -18.82 -2.07
N GLU A 196 16.85 -19.67 -2.25
CA GLU A 196 16.02 -19.69 -3.47
C GLU A 196 15.30 -18.34 -3.67
N PHE A 197 14.71 -17.80 -2.61
CA PHE A 197 14.06 -16.49 -2.63
C PHE A 197 15.03 -15.39 -3.09
N LYS A 198 16.24 -15.31 -2.53
CA LYS A 198 17.23 -14.30 -2.94
C LYS A 198 17.60 -14.40 -4.41
N GLN A 199 17.82 -15.63 -4.90
CA GLN A 199 18.18 -15.87 -6.29
C GLN A 199 17.10 -15.35 -7.25
N ILE A 200 15.82 -15.63 -6.94
CA ILE A 200 14.70 -15.23 -7.79
C ILE A 200 14.37 -13.75 -7.60
N ALA A 201 14.31 -13.26 -6.36
CA ALA A 201 13.96 -11.88 -6.04
C ALA A 201 14.86 -10.85 -6.74
N LEU A 202 16.16 -11.18 -6.90
CA LEU A 202 17.17 -10.33 -7.53
C LEU A 202 17.21 -10.44 -9.07
N ASN A 203 16.44 -11.34 -9.68
CA ASN A 203 16.33 -11.43 -11.14
C ASN A 203 15.44 -10.26 -11.67
N PRO A 204 15.99 -9.31 -12.45
CA PRO A 204 15.21 -8.18 -12.96
C PRO A 204 14.17 -8.57 -14.01
N ASN A 205 14.31 -9.73 -14.65
CA ASN A 205 13.46 -10.17 -15.77
C ASN A 205 12.27 -11.03 -15.32
N ARG A 206 12.11 -11.29 -14.02
CA ARG A 206 10.98 -12.08 -13.54
C ARG A 206 9.68 -11.27 -13.58
N LYS A 207 8.56 -11.97 -13.72
CA LYS A 207 7.24 -11.39 -13.48
C LYS A 207 7.11 -11.02 -12.00
N LYS A 208 6.65 -9.80 -11.71
CA LYS A 208 6.38 -9.33 -10.35
C LYS A 208 4.99 -9.77 -9.88
N LEU A 209 4.88 -10.12 -8.60
CA LEU A 209 3.65 -10.47 -7.90
C LEU A 209 3.18 -9.26 -7.07
N PHE A 210 2.73 -8.20 -7.75
CA PHE A 210 2.42 -6.94 -7.09
C PHE A 210 1.04 -6.92 -6.41
N TYR A 211 0.94 -6.28 -5.25
CA TYR A 211 -0.34 -5.99 -4.59
C TYR A 211 -1.15 -4.97 -5.38
N SER A 212 -2.34 -5.35 -5.85
CA SER A 212 -3.15 -4.52 -6.74
C SER A 212 -3.62 -3.19 -6.16
N GLY A 213 -3.72 -3.06 -4.83
CA GLY A 213 -4.02 -1.80 -4.15
C GLY A 213 -2.78 -0.94 -3.86
N GLY A 214 -1.59 -1.34 -4.31
CA GLY A 214 -0.33 -0.67 -4.04
C GLY A 214 -0.09 0.58 -4.88
N ARG A 215 0.70 1.52 -4.33
CA ARG A 215 1.12 2.76 -4.99
C ARG A 215 1.80 2.56 -6.34
N LEU A 216 1.49 3.45 -7.28
CA LEU A 216 2.07 3.44 -8.62
C LEU A 216 3.59 3.65 -8.62
N GLN A 217 4.15 4.46 -7.70
CA GLN A 217 5.60 4.67 -7.62
C GLN A 217 6.35 3.37 -7.34
N MET A 218 5.77 2.50 -6.50
CA MET A 218 6.38 1.20 -6.16
C MET A 218 6.29 0.20 -7.30
N TYR A 219 5.35 0.39 -8.23
CA TYR A 219 5.21 -0.48 -9.39
C TYR A 219 6.06 0.01 -10.56
N PHE A 220 5.86 1.27 -10.99
CA PHE A 220 6.50 1.84 -12.17
C PHE A 220 7.91 2.38 -11.93
N HIS A 221 8.28 2.73 -10.70
CA HIS A 221 9.56 3.37 -10.36
C HIS A 221 9.85 4.59 -11.27
N PRO A 222 8.95 5.59 -11.34
CA PRO A 222 9.14 6.76 -12.17
C PRO A 222 10.43 7.51 -11.79
N GLU A 223 11.05 8.15 -12.78
CA GLU A 223 12.22 9.00 -12.56
C GLU A 223 11.93 10.10 -11.53
N ASP A 224 12.85 10.31 -10.59
CA ASP A 224 12.75 11.25 -9.47
C ASP A 224 11.50 11.12 -8.57
N ASP A 225 10.81 9.97 -8.61
CA ASP A 225 9.50 9.76 -7.99
C ASP A 225 8.39 10.72 -8.51
N ASP A 226 8.59 11.39 -9.65
CA ASP A 226 7.63 12.35 -10.22
C ASP A 226 6.48 11.63 -10.94
N GLY A 227 5.25 11.93 -10.52
CA GLY A 227 4.05 11.33 -11.08
C GLY A 227 3.77 11.72 -12.54
N ILE A 228 4.43 12.74 -13.09
CA ILE A 228 4.37 13.09 -14.52
C ILE A 228 4.90 11.96 -15.42
N SER A 229 5.84 11.18 -14.90
CA SER A 229 6.49 10.07 -15.62
C SER A 229 5.57 8.85 -15.76
N VAL A 230 4.49 8.78 -14.97
CA VAL A 230 3.46 7.75 -15.12
C VAL A 230 2.49 8.19 -16.21
N LYS A 231 2.62 7.57 -17.40
CA LYS A 231 1.77 7.87 -18.55
C LYS A 231 0.38 7.27 -18.37
N TRP A 232 -0.64 8.02 -18.77
CA TRP A 232 -2.03 7.57 -18.78
C TRP A 232 -2.52 7.47 -20.22
N PHE A 233 -3.28 6.41 -20.51
CA PHE A 233 -3.84 6.14 -21.83
C PHE A 233 -5.30 5.75 -21.67
N ASP A 234 -6.14 6.17 -22.59
CA ASP A 234 -7.51 5.69 -22.67
C ASP A 234 -7.61 4.55 -23.69
N ALA A 235 -8.43 3.54 -23.41
CA ALA A 235 -8.68 2.49 -24.38
C ALA A 235 -9.46 3.05 -25.58
N GLU A 236 -8.81 3.09 -26.74
CA GLU A 236 -9.40 3.52 -28.01
C GLU A 236 -9.29 2.43 -29.10
N GLY A 237 -10.24 2.42 -30.04
CA GLY A 237 -10.21 1.56 -31.23
C GLY A 237 -10.67 0.12 -31.00
N ASN A 238 -9.80 -0.85 -31.22
CA ASN A 238 -10.11 -2.28 -31.10
C ASN A 238 -9.03 -3.03 -30.34
N VAL A 239 -9.25 -4.33 -30.06
CA VAL A 239 -8.28 -5.16 -29.33
C VAL A 239 -6.89 -5.16 -29.96
N SER A 240 -6.77 -5.17 -31.29
CA SER A 240 -5.45 -5.11 -31.95
C SER A 240 -4.73 -3.78 -31.68
N THR A 241 -5.49 -2.68 -31.59
CA THR A 241 -4.94 -1.36 -31.23
C THR A 241 -4.46 -1.36 -29.78
N ILE A 242 -5.25 -1.93 -28.86
CA ILE A 242 -4.85 -2.12 -27.46
C ILE A 242 -3.59 -2.99 -27.36
N GLN A 243 -3.52 -4.11 -28.09
CA GLN A 243 -2.35 -4.98 -28.10
C GLN A 243 -1.08 -4.24 -28.55
N ASN A 244 -1.18 -3.43 -29.60
CA ASN A 244 -0.07 -2.62 -30.07
C ASN A 244 0.35 -1.56 -29.04
N LEU A 245 -0.61 -0.93 -28.36
CA LEU A 245 -0.35 0.01 -27.28
C LEU A 245 0.39 -0.68 -26.12
N LEU A 246 -0.11 -1.83 -25.67
CA LEU A 246 0.49 -2.61 -24.57
C LEU A 246 1.92 -3.06 -24.89
N ALA A 247 2.20 -3.41 -26.15
CA ALA A 247 3.51 -3.86 -26.60
C ALA A 247 4.55 -2.73 -26.75
N SER A 248 4.09 -1.49 -26.99
CA SER A 248 4.97 -0.35 -27.29
C SER A 248 5.13 0.65 -26.14
N ASN A 249 4.30 0.55 -25.10
CA ASN A 249 4.25 1.51 -24.00
C ASN A 249 4.16 0.81 -22.63
N SER A 250 4.26 1.64 -21.59
CA SER A 250 3.96 1.32 -20.19
C SER A 250 3.19 2.48 -19.56
N GLY A 251 2.40 2.18 -18.52
CA GLY A 251 1.63 3.20 -17.80
C GLY A 251 0.29 2.69 -17.29
N MET A 252 -0.65 3.59 -17.09
CA MET A 252 -2.03 3.31 -16.69
C MET A 252 -2.94 3.28 -17.93
N LEU A 253 -3.80 2.26 -18.02
CA LEU A 253 -4.85 2.18 -19.03
C LEU A 253 -6.23 2.43 -18.38
N THR A 254 -6.91 3.49 -18.81
CA THR A 254 -8.27 3.83 -18.40
C THR A 254 -9.28 3.00 -19.19
N LEU A 255 -10.20 2.33 -18.49
CA LEU A 255 -11.28 1.53 -19.07
C LEU A 255 -12.63 1.96 -18.47
N GLN A 256 -13.57 2.39 -19.32
CA GLN A 256 -14.95 2.59 -18.91
C GLN A 256 -15.68 1.24 -18.88
N VAL A 257 -16.39 0.95 -17.79
CA VAL A 257 -17.03 -0.35 -17.58
C VAL A 257 -18.53 -0.18 -17.43
N GLU A 258 -19.28 -0.90 -18.26
CA GLU A 258 -20.74 -0.95 -18.27
C GLU A 258 -21.21 -2.41 -18.10
N VAL A 259 -22.45 -2.63 -17.69
CA VAL A 259 -23.01 -4.00 -17.61
C VAL A 259 -24.01 -4.24 -18.73
N GLN A 260 -23.86 -5.36 -19.42
CA GLN A 260 -24.82 -5.77 -20.43
C GLN A 260 -26.13 -6.23 -19.75
N SER A 261 -27.22 -5.50 -19.97
CA SER A 261 -28.50 -5.70 -19.30
C SER A 261 -29.36 -6.85 -19.87
N LYS A 262 -28.92 -7.53 -20.95
CA LYS A 262 -29.66 -8.64 -21.57
C LYS A 262 -28.98 -9.98 -21.30
N GLY A 263 -29.26 -10.59 -20.14
CA GLY A 263 -28.88 -11.97 -19.83
C GLY A 263 -28.07 -12.09 -18.55
N SER A 264 -26.75 -12.22 -18.65
CA SER A 264 -25.84 -12.21 -17.50
C SER A 264 -25.31 -10.79 -17.25
N LEU A 265 -25.17 -10.43 -15.97
CA LEU A 265 -24.55 -9.18 -15.52
C LEU A 265 -23.03 -9.21 -15.76
N THR A 266 -22.63 -9.30 -17.03
CA THR A 266 -21.22 -9.34 -17.42
C THR A 266 -20.73 -7.90 -17.54
N PRO A 267 -19.68 -7.51 -16.81
CA PRO A 267 -19.05 -6.21 -16.98
C PRO A 267 -18.28 -6.20 -18.30
N MET A 268 -18.62 -5.23 -19.14
CA MET A 268 -18.10 -5.01 -20.46
C MET A 268 -17.35 -3.68 -20.48
N VAL A 269 -16.23 -3.64 -21.18
CA VAL A 269 -15.46 -2.42 -21.39
C VAL A 269 -15.93 -1.76 -22.68
N SER A 270 -16.38 -0.52 -22.56
CA SER A 270 -16.67 0.37 -23.68
C SER A 270 -15.35 0.99 -24.15
N ILE A 271 -15.05 0.86 -25.45
CA ILE A 271 -13.86 1.46 -26.06
C ILE A 271 -14.28 2.70 -26.83
N ALA A 272 -13.61 3.83 -26.58
CA ALA A 272 -13.89 5.07 -27.29
C ALA A 272 -13.72 4.89 -28.81
N LYS A 273 -14.66 5.46 -29.58
CA LYS A 273 -14.70 5.40 -31.06
C LYS A 273 -14.88 3.99 -31.63
N SER A 274 -15.39 3.05 -30.84
CA SER A 274 -15.69 1.67 -31.24
C SER A 274 -17.14 1.32 -30.94
N SER A 275 -17.77 0.52 -31.80
CA SER A 275 -19.08 -0.08 -31.50
C SER A 275 -18.97 -1.43 -30.79
N ALA A 276 -17.75 -1.91 -30.54
CA ALA A 276 -17.49 -3.19 -29.91
C ALA A 276 -17.20 -3.02 -28.41
N ALA A 277 -17.86 -3.84 -27.60
CA ALA A 277 -17.59 -3.96 -26.17
C ALA A 277 -16.92 -5.31 -25.90
N TYR A 278 -16.01 -5.35 -24.92
CA TYR A 278 -15.22 -6.54 -24.60
C TYR A 278 -15.42 -6.94 -23.14
N PRO A 279 -15.50 -8.24 -22.80
CA PRO A 279 -15.57 -8.65 -21.40
C PRO A 279 -14.37 -8.11 -20.62
N LEU A 280 -14.63 -7.50 -19.46
CA LEU A 280 -13.58 -6.94 -18.61
C LEU A 280 -12.52 -7.98 -18.27
N GLU A 281 -12.94 -9.20 -17.96
CA GLU A 281 -12.05 -10.29 -17.56
C GLU A 281 -11.01 -10.61 -18.65
N ASP A 282 -11.40 -10.57 -19.93
CA ASP A 282 -10.52 -10.87 -21.06
C ASP A 282 -9.49 -9.76 -21.27
N LEU A 283 -9.91 -8.49 -21.12
CA LEU A 283 -8.99 -7.36 -21.22
C LEU A 283 -8.01 -7.32 -20.04
N VAL A 284 -8.45 -7.59 -18.81
CA VAL A 284 -7.53 -7.64 -17.66
C VAL A 284 -6.50 -8.77 -17.83
N LYS A 285 -6.91 -9.94 -18.33
CA LYS A 285 -5.99 -11.04 -18.68
C LYS A 285 -5.01 -10.63 -19.78
N LEU A 286 -5.48 -9.94 -20.82
CA LEU A 286 -4.63 -9.43 -21.90
C LEU A 286 -3.57 -8.46 -21.35
N ILE A 287 -3.95 -7.50 -20.52
CA ILE A 287 -3.05 -6.51 -19.92
C ILE A 287 -2.04 -7.18 -18.98
N THR A 288 -2.50 -8.11 -18.13
CA THR A 288 -1.64 -8.87 -17.21
C THR A 288 -0.68 -9.82 -17.93
N GLY A 289 -0.97 -10.15 -19.19
CA GLY A 289 -0.09 -10.90 -20.08
C GLY A 289 0.97 -10.07 -20.79
N SER A 290 0.93 -8.73 -20.68
CA SER A 290 1.92 -7.85 -21.30
C SER A 290 3.29 -8.00 -20.64
N ASN A 291 4.36 -7.85 -21.45
CA ASN A 291 5.74 -7.82 -20.96
C ASN A 291 6.11 -6.45 -20.37
N ASN A 292 5.42 -5.38 -20.77
CA ASN A 292 5.64 -4.04 -20.23
C ASN A 292 4.82 -3.84 -18.96
N PRO A 293 5.29 -3.00 -18.01
CA PRO A 293 4.52 -2.70 -16.81
C PRO A 293 3.28 -1.88 -17.15
N TRP A 294 2.12 -2.38 -16.73
CA TRP A 294 0.83 -1.72 -16.90
C TRP A 294 0.04 -1.75 -15.59
N GLY A 295 -0.68 -0.67 -15.32
CA GLY A 295 -1.76 -0.62 -14.33
C GLY A 295 -3.08 -0.31 -15.03
N ILE A 296 -4.19 -0.51 -14.33
CA ILE A 296 -5.53 -0.33 -14.90
C ILE A 296 -6.31 0.65 -14.03
N PHE A 297 -6.97 1.61 -14.67
CA PHE A 297 -7.92 2.50 -14.04
C PHE A 297 -9.32 2.21 -14.57
N LEU A 298 -10.15 1.56 -13.75
CA LEU A 298 -11.50 1.18 -14.11
C LEU A 298 -12.48 2.26 -13.66
N GLN A 299 -13.35 2.65 -14.58
CA GLN A 299 -14.41 3.64 -14.35
C GLN A 299 -15.77 3.00 -14.61
N PRO A 300 -16.35 2.31 -13.60
CA PRO A 300 -17.71 1.80 -13.70
C PRO A 300 -18.71 2.94 -13.89
N THR A 301 -19.71 2.75 -14.75
CA THR A 301 -20.69 3.79 -15.08
C THR A 301 -21.82 3.92 -14.07
N ASP A 302 -22.10 2.87 -13.30
CA ASP A 302 -23.13 2.84 -12.26
C ASP A 302 -22.77 1.85 -11.14
N HIS A 303 -23.63 1.76 -10.12
CA HIS A 303 -23.43 0.88 -8.96
C HIS A 303 -23.46 -0.62 -9.32
N VAL A 304 -24.24 -1.02 -10.33
CA VAL A 304 -24.28 -2.41 -10.80
C VAL A 304 -22.96 -2.76 -11.47
N ALA A 305 -22.46 -1.88 -12.34
CA ALA A 305 -21.16 -2.03 -12.98
C ALA A 305 -20.01 -2.05 -11.97
N LEU A 306 -20.09 -1.25 -10.90
CA LEU A 306 -19.11 -1.29 -9.81
C LEU A 306 -19.05 -2.68 -9.16
N ASN A 307 -20.20 -3.21 -8.73
CA ASN A 307 -20.23 -4.49 -8.03
C ASN A 307 -19.75 -5.64 -8.91
N GLU A 308 -20.19 -5.71 -10.16
CA GLU A 308 -19.76 -6.76 -11.09
C GLU A 308 -18.27 -6.65 -11.46
N THR A 309 -17.76 -5.43 -11.60
CA THR A 309 -16.33 -5.17 -11.77
C THR A 309 -15.52 -5.72 -10.59
N LEU A 310 -15.94 -5.40 -9.36
CA LEU A 310 -15.27 -5.87 -8.15
C LEU A 310 -15.31 -7.41 -8.02
N HIS A 311 -16.42 -8.05 -8.42
CA HIS A 311 -16.51 -9.51 -8.45
C HIS A 311 -15.56 -10.15 -9.47
N VAL A 312 -15.38 -9.56 -10.66
CA VAL A 312 -14.36 -10.02 -11.62
C VAL A 312 -12.96 -9.90 -11.02
N LEU A 313 -12.61 -8.75 -10.46
CA LEU A 313 -11.30 -8.51 -9.85
C LEU A 313 -11.01 -9.50 -8.72
N LYS A 314 -12.00 -9.74 -7.85
CA LYS A 314 -11.88 -10.73 -6.78
C LYS A 314 -11.58 -12.12 -7.33
N ARG A 315 -12.32 -12.57 -8.35
CA ARG A 315 -12.08 -13.89 -8.97
C ARG A 315 -10.67 -13.99 -9.57
N LEU A 316 -10.23 -12.96 -10.29
CA LEU A 316 -8.89 -12.92 -10.88
C LEU A 316 -7.79 -12.93 -9.81
N ASN A 317 -7.97 -12.20 -8.72
CA ASN A 317 -7.06 -12.21 -7.59
C ASN A 317 -7.01 -13.59 -6.91
N ASP A 318 -8.16 -14.20 -6.63
CA ASP A 318 -8.25 -15.54 -6.02
C ASP A 318 -7.61 -16.63 -6.91
N GLN A 319 -7.56 -16.40 -8.23
CA GLN A 319 -6.88 -17.24 -9.22
C GLN A 319 -5.40 -16.90 -9.42
N ASN A 320 -4.84 -15.95 -8.66
CA ASN A 320 -3.47 -15.45 -8.83
C ASN A 320 -3.19 -14.88 -10.24
N LEU A 321 -4.18 -14.22 -10.83
CA LEU A 321 -4.10 -13.59 -12.15
C LEU A 321 -4.09 -12.06 -12.09
N LEU A 322 -4.01 -11.46 -10.90
CA LEU A 322 -4.02 -10.01 -10.71
C LEU A 322 -2.76 -9.56 -9.94
N TYR A 323 -1.76 -9.06 -10.67
CA TYR A 323 -0.46 -8.64 -10.12
C TYR A 323 0.01 -7.29 -10.68
N LEU A 324 -0.95 -6.38 -10.83
CA LEU A 324 -0.74 -5.03 -11.33
C LEU A 324 -1.57 -4.05 -10.51
N PRO A 325 -1.23 -2.75 -10.49
CA PRO A 325 -2.04 -1.73 -9.83
C PRO A 325 -3.43 -1.63 -10.45
N VAL A 326 -4.47 -1.64 -9.62
CA VAL A 326 -5.86 -1.49 -10.02
C VAL A 326 -6.49 -0.33 -9.26
N TRP A 327 -6.97 0.65 -10.02
CA TRP A 327 -7.68 1.81 -9.52
C TRP A 327 -9.14 1.70 -9.90
N ILE A 328 -10.04 2.03 -8.97
CA ILE A 328 -11.49 2.13 -9.22
C ILE A 328 -11.91 3.58 -8.99
N GLY A 329 -12.47 4.23 -10.00
CA GLY A 329 -12.90 5.62 -9.90
C GLY A 329 -14.31 5.87 -10.36
N MET A 330 -15.02 6.68 -9.59
CA MET A 330 -16.34 7.22 -9.89
C MET A 330 -16.41 8.63 -9.30
N ASP A 331 -17.15 9.51 -9.97
CA ASP A 331 -17.60 10.75 -9.34
C ASP A 331 -18.71 10.41 -8.35
N VAL A 332 -18.65 10.95 -7.12
CA VAL A 332 -19.55 10.54 -6.04
C VAL A 332 -20.39 11.71 -5.50
N SER A 333 -21.61 11.40 -5.07
CA SER A 333 -22.54 12.32 -4.43
C SER A 333 -22.37 12.24 -2.91
N TYR A 334 -22.02 13.34 -2.25
CA TYR A 334 -21.90 13.40 -0.79
C TYR A 334 -22.06 14.84 -0.28
N GLU A 335 -22.90 15.02 0.74
CA GLU A 335 -23.10 16.29 1.47
C GLU A 335 -23.10 17.55 0.58
N SER A 336 -22.13 18.47 0.73
CA SER A 336 -22.07 19.74 0.00
C SER A 336 -21.95 19.63 -1.53
N PHE A 337 -21.61 18.46 -2.06
CA PHE A 337 -21.58 18.16 -3.49
C PHE A 337 -22.56 17.06 -3.88
N SER A 338 -23.61 16.86 -3.08
CA SER A 338 -24.71 15.95 -3.42
C SER A 338 -25.35 16.35 -4.76
N THR A 339 -25.38 15.39 -5.68
CA THR A 339 -25.86 15.59 -7.05
C THR A 339 -26.67 14.35 -7.47
N PRO A 340 -27.92 14.51 -7.93
CA PRO A 340 -28.74 13.38 -8.40
C PRO A 340 -28.10 12.67 -9.60
N GLY A 341 -28.24 11.34 -9.65
CA GLY A 341 -27.70 10.51 -10.73
C GLY A 341 -26.28 9.98 -10.49
N TYR A 342 -25.59 10.51 -9.48
CA TYR A 342 -24.29 10.01 -9.01
C TYR A 342 -24.46 9.03 -7.85
N ILE A 343 -23.58 8.03 -7.75
CA ILE A 343 -23.56 7.08 -6.62
C ILE A 343 -23.27 7.83 -5.32
N HIS A 344 -23.91 7.44 -4.21
CA HIS A 344 -23.53 7.98 -2.91
C HIS A 344 -22.11 7.54 -2.54
N GLY A 345 -21.30 8.47 -2.04
CA GLY A 345 -19.90 8.18 -1.70
C GLY A 345 -19.73 7.02 -0.72
N GLU A 346 -20.66 6.89 0.23
CA GLU A 346 -20.66 5.80 1.21
C GLU A 346 -20.91 4.43 0.56
N ASP A 347 -21.82 4.36 -0.42
CA ASP A 347 -22.10 3.14 -1.18
C ASP A 347 -20.91 2.75 -2.05
N PHE A 348 -20.23 3.73 -2.65
CA PHE A 348 -19.03 3.52 -3.45
C PHE A 348 -17.90 2.85 -2.63
N ILE A 349 -17.55 3.45 -1.49
CA ILE A 349 -16.52 2.92 -0.59
C ILE A 349 -16.99 1.61 0.06
N GLY A 350 -18.27 1.52 0.43
CA GLY A 350 -18.88 0.34 1.02
C GLY A 350 -18.80 -0.90 0.12
N SER A 351 -19.15 -0.75 -1.16
CA SER A 351 -19.05 -1.83 -2.16
C SER A 351 -17.61 -2.32 -2.32
N ILE A 352 -16.63 -1.41 -2.43
CA ILE A 352 -15.21 -1.77 -2.55
C ILE A 352 -14.77 -2.57 -1.33
N ASN A 353 -15.04 -2.09 -0.13
CA ASN A 353 -14.67 -2.76 1.12
C ASN A 353 -15.34 -4.13 1.28
N ALA A 354 -16.59 -4.28 0.84
CA ALA A 354 -17.35 -5.51 0.99
C ALA A 354 -16.95 -6.59 -0.02
N ILE A 355 -16.62 -6.20 -1.26
CA ILE A 355 -16.42 -7.15 -2.37
C ILE A 355 -14.93 -7.38 -2.65
N PHE A 356 -14.14 -6.33 -2.84
CA PHE A 356 -12.72 -6.43 -3.19
C PHE A 356 -11.94 -5.17 -2.78
N SER A 357 -11.32 -5.22 -1.59
CA SER A 357 -10.61 -4.10 -0.96
C SER A 357 -9.22 -3.81 -1.52
N ALA A 358 -8.65 -4.72 -2.31
CA ALA A 358 -7.27 -4.63 -2.81
C ALA A 358 -7.15 -3.75 -4.06
N VAL A 359 -7.63 -2.52 -3.98
CA VAL A 359 -7.60 -1.50 -5.04
C VAL A 359 -7.23 -0.14 -4.46
N THR A 360 -6.76 0.77 -5.31
CA THR A 360 -6.74 2.20 -5.00
C THR A 360 -8.12 2.79 -5.28
N ILE A 361 -8.67 3.54 -4.33
CA ILE A 361 -9.97 4.21 -4.46
C ILE A 361 -9.74 5.58 -5.09
N ALA A 362 -10.44 5.90 -6.17
CA ALA A 362 -10.24 7.12 -6.93
C ALA A 362 -11.52 7.96 -7.04
N PRO A 363 -12.01 8.56 -5.94
CA PRO A 363 -13.24 9.33 -5.97
C PRO A 363 -13.01 10.68 -6.66
N GLY A 364 -14.00 11.10 -7.45
CA GLY A 364 -14.09 12.45 -8.03
C GLY A 364 -15.33 13.19 -7.54
N TRP A 365 -15.49 14.42 -8.03
CA TRP A 365 -16.65 15.27 -7.74
C TRP A 365 -17.54 15.37 -8.97
N PRO A 366 -18.88 15.43 -8.81
CA PRO A 366 -19.79 15.73 -9.90
C PRO A 366 -19.40 17.05 -10.56
N LYS A 367 -19.21 17.03 -11.89
CA LYS A 367 -18.74 18.17 -12.67
C LYS A 367 -19.63 19.41 -12.50
N GLU A 368 -20.93 19.22 -12.27
CA GLU A 368 -21.93 20.25 -12.05
C GLU A 368 -21.70 21.04 -10.76
N ARG A 369 -20.85 20.53 -9.85
CA ARG A 369 -20.50 21.19 -8.58
C ARG A 369 -19.19 21.95 -8.64
N LEU A 370 -18.48 21.93 -9.78
CA LEU A 370 -17.12 22.48 -9.92
C LEU A 370 -17.07 23.89 -10.52
N ASP A 371 -18.20 24.56 -10.70
CA ASP A 371 -18.27 25.91 -11.28
C ASP A 371 -17.43 26.93 -10.50
N MET A 372 -17.38 26.79 -9.17
CA MET A 372 -16.58 27.65 -8.27
C MET A 372 -15.24 27.00 -7.88
N GLY A 373 -14.86 25.90 -8.53
CA GLY A 373 -13.71 25.08 -8.15
C GLY A 373 -13.99 24.20 -6.93
N TYR A 374 -12.92 23.78 -6.25
CA TYR A 374 -12.93 23.00 -5.01
C TYR A 374 -13.06 23.90 -3.77
N THR A 375 -14.31 24.13 -3.35
CA THR A 375 -14.59 24.91 -2.13
C THR A 375 -14.09 24.18 -0.86
N GLU A 376 -13.84 24.94 0.21
CA GLU A 376 -13.38 24.38 1.48
C GLU A 376 -14.33 23.30 2.02
N LEU A 377 -15.63 23.57 1.99
CA LEU A 377 -16.65 22.63 2.46
C LEU A 377 -16.66 21.32 1.65
N MET A 378 -16.50 21.39 0.33
CA MET A 378 -16.43 20.19 -0.52
C MET A 378 -15.21 19.32 -0.23
N VAL A 379 -14.07 19.96 0.08
CA VAL A 379 -12.85 19.25 0.48
C VAL A 379 -13.03 18.61 1.85
N GLN A 380 -13.60 19.33 2.83
CA GLN A 380 -13.87 18.81 4.16
C GLN A 380 -14.82 17.61 4.13
N ASP A 381 -15.89 17.69 3.33
CA ASP A 381 -16.84 16.60 3.17
C ASP A 381 -16.22 15.38 2.48
N MET A 382 -15.37 15.57 1.46
CA MET A 382 -14.62 14.46 0.84
C MET A 382 -13.65 13.80 1.84
N LEU A 383 -12.96 14.59 2.67
CA LEU A 383 -12.11 14.06 3.74
C LEU A 383 -12.92 13.27 4.78
N GLN A 384 -14.10 13.76 5.13
CA GLN A 384 -15.00 13.10 6.06
C GLN A 384 -15.52 11.77 5.48
N LEU A 385 -15.84 11.73 4.17
CA LEU A 385 -16.22 10.52 3.47
C LEU A 385 -15.10 9.46 3.48
N CYS A 386 -13.85 9.86 3.26
CA CYS A 386 -12.70 8.94 3.22
C CYS A 386 -12.13 8.60 4.60
N LYS A 387 -12.71 9.11 5.69
CA LYS A 387 -12.22 8.90 7.04
C LYS A 387 -12.22 7.42 7.41
N GLY A 388 -11.05 6.90 7.79
CA GLY A 388 -10.88 5.51 8.22
C GLY A 388 -10.76 4.48 7.09
N VAL A 389 -10.71 4.93 5.84
CA VAL A 389 -10.31 4.13 4.67
C VAL A 389 -8.85 3.67 4.83
N MET A 390 -8.58 2.39 4.61
CA MET A 390 -7.25 1.78 4.79
C MET A 390 -6.47 1.67 3.47
N GLN A 391 -7.17 1.81 2.35
CA GLN A 391 -6.63 1.78 1.01
C GLN A 391 -5.91 3.08 0.67
N GLU A 392 -5.08 3.03 -0.37
CA GLU A 392 -4.66 4.24 -1.06
C GLU A 392 -5.89 4.95 -1.65
N VAL A 393 -5.92 6.28 -1.55
CA VAL A 393 -6.95 7.12 -2.16
C VAL A 393 -6.29 8.10 -3.10
N SER A 394 -6.80 8.21 -4.33
CA SER A 394 -6.35 9.21 -5.30
C SER A 394 -7.51 10.10 -5.70
N PHE A 395 -7.54 11.34 -5.22
CA PHE A 395 -8.64 12.25 -5.52
C PHE A 395 -8.54 12.73 -6.97
N GLN A 396 -9.63 12.54 -7.73
CA GLN A 396 -9.69 12.91 -9.14
C GLN A 396 -10.08 14.39 -9.27
N LEU A 397 -9.15 15.21 -9.74
CA LEU A 397 -9.28 16.66 -9.88
C LEU A 397 -9.29 17.07 -11.36
N GLN A 398 -10.01 18.13 -11.69
CA GLN A 398 -10.04 18.74 -13.02
C GLN A 398 -9.18 20.01 -13.02
N ALA A 399 -8.22 20.09 -13.95
CA ALA A 399 -7.27 21.19 -14.01
C ALA A 399 -7.92 22.59 -14.08
N VAL A 400 -8.99 22.73 -14.86
CA VAL A 400 -9.71 24.01 -15.02
C VAL A 400 -10.39 24.44 -13.73
N ALA A 401 -11.07 23.52 -13.04
CA ALA A 401 -11.72 23.80 -11.75
C ALA A 401 -10.67 24.11 -10.66
N LEU A 402 -9.56 23.39 -10.69
CA LEU A 402 -8.43 23.57 -9.78
C LEU A 402 -7.81 24.95 -9.92
N GLY A 403 -7.70 25.46 -11.15
CA GLY A 403 -7.21 26.81 -11.44
C GLY A 403 -8.03 27.93 -10.76
N LYS A 404 -9.27 27.67 -10.35
CA LYS A 404 -10.12 28.62 -9.61
C LYS A 404 -9.82 28.61 -8.10
N THR A 405 -9.69 27.43 -7.51
CA THR A 405 -9.46 27.26 -6.05
C THR A 405 -8.66 25.99 -5.75
N TRP A 406 -7.32 26.09 -5.73
CA TRP A 406 -6.43 24.94 -5.50
C TRP A 406 -5.94 24.82 -4.05
N LEU A 407 -5.86 25.92 -3.30
CA LEU A 407 -5.27 25.93 -1.94
C LEU A 407 -5.98 24.95 -0.99
N ASN A 408 -7.31 24.85 -1.08
CA ASN A 408 -8.09 23.93 -0.25
C ASN A 408 -7.73 22.47 -0.55
N THR A 409 -7.43 22.12 -1.80
CA THR A 409 -7.11 20.73 -2.17
C THR A 409 -5.79 20.24 -1.59
N LEU A 410 -4.92 21.14 -1.11
CA LEU A 410 -3.69 20.75 -0.41
C LEU A 410 -3.99 20.02 0.91
N ASP A 411 -5.14 20.29 1.52
CA ASP A 411 -5.53 19.64 2.77
C ASP A 411 -5.88 18.16 2.57
N LEU A 412 -6.24 17.76 1.34
CA LEU A 412 -6.40 16.35 0.98
C LEU A 412 -5.12 15.58 1.26
N MET A 413 -3.97 16.01 0.73
CA MET A 413 -2.72 15.26 0.91
C MET A 413 -2.16 15.34 2.33
N LYS A 414 -2.47 16.41 3.08
CA LYS A 414 -2.03 16.53 4.48
C LYS A 414 -2.80 15.59 5.41
N ALA A 415 -4.01 15.19 5.05
CA ALA A 415 -4.88 14.40 5.91
C ALA A 415 -4.39 12.95 6.11
N SER A 416 -3.68 12.38 5.13
CA SER A 416 -3.18 11.01 5.21
C SER A 416 -1.99 10.79 4.29
N PRO A 417 -0.94 10.04 4.72
CA PRO A 417 0.15 9.65 3.82
C PRO A 417 -0.32 8.73 2.69
N MET A 418 -1.52 8.13 2.80
CA MET A 418 -2.18 7.26 1.80
C MET A 418 -2.89 8.03 0.69
N TYR A 419 -2.92 9.35 0.77
CA TYR A 419 -3.69 10.18 -0.15
C TYR A 419 -2.78 10.76 -1.23
N THR A 420 -3.26 10.67 -2.47
CA THR A 420 -2.63 11.23 -3.67
C THR A 420 -3.66 12.03 -4.46
N LEU A 421 -3.20 12.79 -5.43
CA LEU A 421 -4.05 13.54 -6.36
C LEU A 421 -3.80 13.04 -7.78
N THR A 422 -4.86 12.96 -8.59
CA THR A 422 -4.72 12.85 -10.05
C THR A 422 -5.40 14.06 -10.66
N VAL A 423 -4.63 14.89 -11.35
CA VAL A 423 -5.15 16.06 -12.07
C VAL A 423 -5.36 15.67 -13.53
N GLU A 424 -6.62 15.64 -13.94
CA GLU A 424 -7.04 15.41 -15.31
C GLU A 424 -7.22 16.76 -16.03
N HIS A 425 -6.72 16.83 -17.26
CA HIS A 425 -7.08 17.90 -18.18
C HIS A 425 -7.40 17.35 -19.56
N THR A 426 -8.65 17.40 -20.00
CA THR A 426 -9.07 16.87 -21.31
C THR A 426 -9.45 17.98 -22.28
N ASN A 427 -9.44 17.65 -23.59
CA ASN A 427 -9.92 18.54 -24.65
C ASN A 427 -11.42 18.85 -24.55
N GLU A 428 -12.19 18.08 -23.77
CA GLU A 428 -13.62 18.33 -23.53
C GLU A 428 -13.84 19.41 -22.47
N GLN A 429 -12.89 19.58 -21.54
CA GLN A 429 -12.99 20.58 -20.49
C GLN A 429 -12.76 21.99 -21.04
N ALA A 430 -11.63 22.21 -21.70
CA ALA A 430 -11.19 23.51 -22.22
C ALA A 430 -9.92 23.36 -23.06
N THR A 431 -9.32 24.47 -23.50
CA THR A 431 -7.99 24.46 -24.12
C THR A 431 -6.90 24.24 -23.07
N PHE A 432 -5.72 23.78 -23.50
CA PHE A 432 -4.57 23.56 -22.61
C PHE A 432 -4.28 24.75 -21.67
N MET A 433 -4.39 25.98 -22.18
CA MET A 433 -4.07 27.19 -21.42
C MET A 433 -5.09 27.47 -20.31
N ASP A 434 -6.34 27.03 -20.45
CA ASP A 434 -7.38 27.22 -19.45
C ASP A 434 -7.13 26.33 -18.21
N GLY A 435 -6.57 25.13 -18.41
CA GLY A 435 -6.16 24.23 -17.33
C GLY A 435 -4.75 24.48 -16.79
N TYR A 436 -3.90 25.19 -17.54
CA TYR A 436 -2.48 25.36 -17.22
C TYR A 436 -2.23 25.92 -15.81
N HIS A 437 -3.01 26.94 -15.39
CA HIS A 437 -2.87 27.51 -14.06
C HIS A 437 -3.12 26.47 -12.95
N GLY A 438 -4.15 25.62 -13.09
CA GLY A 438 -4.42 24.56 -12.11
C GLY A 438 -3.33 23.48 -12.08
N LEU A 439 -2.82 23.09 -13.25
CA LEU A 439 -1.72 22.13 -13.36
C LEU A 439 -0.46 22.63 -12.65
N MET A 440 -0.09 23.89 -12.90
CA MET A 440 1.10 24.52 -12.30
C MET A 440 0.94 24.77 -10.81
N ALA A 441 -0.22 25.26 -10.38
CA ALA A 441 -0.46 25.58 -8.97
C ALA A 441 -0.24 24.37 -8.04
N ILE A 442 -0.66 23.17 -8.46
CA ILE A 442 -0.38 21.95 -7.71
C ILE A 442 1.08 21.53 -7.85
N ARG A 443 1.65 21.56 -9.06
CA ARG A 443 3.03 21.14 -9.30
C ARG A 443 4.04 21.94 -8.48
N ASP A 444 3.91 23.27 -8.44
CA ASP A 444 4.82 24.18 -7.73
C ASP A 444 4.80 23.96 -6.21
N CYS A 445 3.70 23.45 -5.68
CA CYS A 445 3.56 23.18 -4.26
C CYS A 445 3.90 21.74 -3.88
N MET A 446 3.77 20.82 -4.83
CA MET A 446 3.75 19.38 -4.58
C MET A 446 4.33 18.60 -5.76
N GLU A 447 5.58 18.16 -5.61
CA GLU A 447 6.23 17.31 -6.62
C GLU A 447 5.87 15.82 -6.46
N ARG A 448 5.51 15.40 -5.24
CA ARG A 448 5.26 13.97 -4.91
C ARG A 448 3.79 13.72 -4.60
N GLY A 449 3.31 12.55 -5.03
CA GLY A 449 1.92 12.12 -4.76
C GLY A 449 0.88 12.77 -5.68
N VAL A 450 1.31 13.42 -6.76
CA VAL A 450 0.43 14.00 -7.78
C VAL A 450 0.69 13.32 -9.13
N TYR A 451 -0.36 12.83 -9.77
CA TYR A 451 -0.32 12.27 -11.13
C TYR A 451 -1.09 13.17 -12.10
N TYR A 452 -0.72 13.07 -13.38
CA TYR A 452 -1.29 13.92 -14.43
C TYR A 452 -1.89 13.07 -15.54
N LYS A 453 -3.21 13.10 -15.66
CA LYS A 453 -3.93 12.46 -16.77
C LYS A 453 -4.17 13.49 -17.87
N LEU A 454 -3.22 13.57 -18.79
CA LEU A 454 -3.22 14.54 -19.90
C LEU A 454 -3.26 13.82 -21.26
N PRO A 455 -4.04 14.30 -22.24
CA PRO A 455 -3.94 13.93 -23.64
C PRO A 455 -2.50 14.10 -24.18
N PRO A 456 -2.13 13.37 -25.25
CA PRO A 456 -0.77 13.40 -25.77
C PRO A 456 -0.25 14.81 -26.07
N ASP A 457 -1.02 15.65 -26.75
CA ASP A 457 -0.67 17.03 -27.09
C ASP A 457 -0.40 17.91 -25.85
N TYR A 458 -1.21 17.77 -24.81
CA TYR A 458 -1.06 18.54 -23.56
C TYR A 458 0.17 18.06 -22.79
N ARG A 459 0.42 16.75 -22.78
CA ARG A 459 1.58 16.14 -22.12
C ARG A 459 2.90 16.58 -22.73
N HIS A 460 2.98 16.78 -24.05
CA HIS A 460 4.21 17.31 -24.67
C HIS A 460 4.41 18.80 -24.34
N SER A 461 3.32 19.55 -24.14
CA SER A 461 3.38 20.99 -23.86
C SER A 461 3.74 21.28 -22.40
N PHE A 462 3.28 20.46 -21.45
CA PHE A 462 3.40 20.72 -20.02
C PHE A 462 4.85 20.83 -19.48
N PRO A 463 5.78 19.91 -19.76
CA PRO A 463 7.18 20.03 -19.31
C PRO A 463 7.95 21.16 -19.99
N THR A 464 7.56 21.50 -21.22
CA THR A 464 8.30 22.44 -22.08
C THR A 464 8.11 23.89 -21.64
N ILE A 465 6.94 24.23 -21.08
CA ILE A 465 6.68 25.56 -20.51
C ILE A 465 7.24 25.67 -19.08
N TYR A 466 7.41 24.54 -18.37
CA TYR A 466 8.00 24.50 -17.04
C TYR A 466 9.51 24.80 -17.02
N SER A 467 10.20 24.60 -18.14
CA SER A 467 11.67 24.77 -18.25
C SER A 467 12.12 26.15 -18.78
N THR A 468 11.17 27.05 -19.04
CA THR A 468 11.38 28.46 -19.40
C THR A 468 10.94 29.37 -18.28
#